data_AF-A0A381CAQ1-F1
#
_entry.id   AF-A0A381CAQ1-F1
#
_cell.length_a   1.000
_cell.length_b   1.000
_cell.length_c   1.000
_cell.angle_alpha   90.00
_cell.angle_beta   90.00
_cell.angle_gamma   90.00
#
_symmetry.space_group_name_H-M   'P 1'
#
loop_
_entity.id
_entity.type
_entity.pdbx_description
1 polymer ?
#
loop_
_entity_poly.entity_id
_entity_poly.type
_entity_poly.pdbx_seq_one_letter_code
_entity_poly.pdbx_strand_id
1 'polypeptide(L)'
;MSLINTKIKPFKNSAFKNGEFVEVTEQDVEGRWSVFFFYPADFTFVCPTELGDVADHYDEFQKLGVDIYSVSTDTHFTHKAWHSSSDTIAKIKYAMIGDPTGALTRNFEIMREDRGLADRGTFIVDPQGIIQAIEVTAEGIGRDASDLLRKVKAAQYVASHPGEVCPAKWKEGEATLSPSLDLVGKI
;
A
#
# COMPACT_ATOMS: atom_id res chain seq x y z
N MET A 1 -7.27 5.08 17.25
CA MET A 1 -5.81 5.15 17.47
C MET A 1 -5.16 4.84 16.14
N SER A 2 -4.00 5.41 15.80
CA SER A 2 -3.36 5.06 14.51
C SER A 2 -2.98 3.57 14.48
N LEU A 3 -3.08 2.94 13.31
CA LEU A 3 -2.67 1.54 13.09
C LEU A 3 -1.15 1.37 12.94
N ILE A 4 -0.37 2.46 13.01
CA ILE A 4 1.09 2.40 12.97
C ILE A 4 1.63 1.45 14.06
N ASN A 5 2.63 0.63 13.70
CA ASN A 5 3.22 -0.39 14.57
C ASN A 5 2.24 -1.47 15.08
N THR A 6 1.10 -1.65 14.42
CA THR A 6 0.20 -2.78 14.69
C THR A 6 0.34 -3.86 13.63
N LYS A 7 0.05 -5.11 13.99
CA LYS A 7 0.01 -6.23 13.04
C LYS A 7 -1.31 -6.19 12.27
N ILE A 8 -1.26 -6.42 10.95
CA ILE A 8 -2.46 -6.58 10.14
C ILE A 8 -3.34 -7.72 10.67
N LYS A 9 -4.65 -7.56 10.54
CA LYS A 9 -5.62 -8.58 10.94
C LYS A 9 -5.78 -9.63 9.83
N PRO A 10 -6.12 -10.88 10.16
CA PRO A 10 -6.44 -11.90 9.17
C PRO A 10 -7.53 -11.44 8.19
N PHE A 11 -7.42 -11.87 6.94
CA PHE A 11 -8.38 -11.57 5.89
C PHE A 11 -8.39 -12.66 4.83
N LYS A 12 -9.45 -12.68 4.02
CA LYS A 12 -9.59 -13.60 2.91
C LYS A 12 -10.49 -12.95 1.87
N ASN A 13 -9.91 -12.56 0.75
CA ASN A 13 -10.62 -11.82 -0.29
C ASN A 13 -10.28 -12.38 -1.67
N SER A 14 -11.22 -12.26 -2.60
CA SER A 14 -10.99 -12.56 -4.01
C SER A 14 -10.39 -11.33 -4.69
N ALA A 15 -9.42 -11.56 -5.57
CA ALA A 15 -8.75 -10.53 -6.34
C ALA A 15 -8.71 -10.88 -7.82
N PHE A 16 -8.64 -9.85 -8.67
CA PHE A 16 -8.26 -9.99 -10.06
C PHE A 16 -6.75 -9.73 -10.21
N LYS A 17 -6.03 -10.63 -10.90
CA LYS A 17 -4.60 -10.46 -11.19
C LYS A 17 -4.27 -11.11 -12.53
N ASN A 18 -3.77 -10.32 -13.48
CA ASN A 18 -3.28 -10.78 -14.80
C ASN A 18 -4.23 -11.75 -15.54
N GLY A 19 -5.52 -11.44 -15.56
CA GLY A 19 -6.51 -12.25 -16.29
C GLY A 19 -7.14 -13.38 -15.48
N GLU A 20 -6.65 -13.63 -14.27
CA GLU A 20 -7.14 -14.69 -13.39
C GLU A 20 -7.80 -14.14 -12.12
N PHE A 21 -8.68 -14.93 -11.53
CA PHE A 21 -9.19 -14.71 -10.19
C PHE A 21 -8.41 -15.54 -9.20
N VAL A 22 -7.88 -14.87 -8.19
CA VAL A 22 -7.06 -15.48 -7.13
C VAL A 22 -7.66 -15.16 -5.77
N GLU A 23 -7.33 -15.97 -4.78
CA GLU A 23 -7.60 -15.67 -3.38
C GLU A 23 -6.34 -15.04 -2.75
N VAL A 24 -6.53 -14.04 -1.91
CA VAL A 24 -5.46 -13.41 -1.13
C VAL A 24 -5.85 -13.42 0.35
N THR A 25 -4.91 -13.82 1.19
CA THR A 25 -5.02 -13.93 2.63
C THR A 25 -3.84 -13.26 3.33
N GLU A 26 -3.85 -13.17 4.66
CA GLU A 26 -2.69 -12.69 5.40
C GLU A 26 -1.44 -13.57 5.22
N GLN A 27 -1.61 -14.85 4.89
CA GLN A 27 -0.48 -15.77 4.66
C GLN A 27 0.31 -15.42 3.40
N ASP A 28 -0.34 -14.84 2.39
CA ASP A 28 0.32 -14.37 1.17
C ASP A 28 1.19 -13.13 1.42
N VAL A 29 0.97 -12.44 2.55
CA VAL A 29 1.69 -11.24 2.98
C VAL A 29 2.88 -11.61 3.89
N GLU A 30 2.80 -12.73 4.62
CA GLU A 30 3.83 -13.13 5.57
C GLU A 30 5.19 -13.38 4.88
N GLY A 31 6.26 -12.86 5.48
CA GLY A 31 7.61 -12.97 4.94
C GLY A 31 7.90 -11.99 3.78
N ARG A 32 6.94 -11.13 3.41
CA ARG A 32 7.08 -10.19 2.30
C ARG A 32 6.77 -8.75 2.69
N TRP A 33 7.49 -7.81 2.09
CA TRP A 33 7.06 -6.41 2.12
C TRP A 33 5.82 -6.25 1.27
N SER A 34 4.82 -5.55 1.80
CA SER A 34 3.54 -5.41 1.14
C SER A 34 3.01 -3.99 1.21
N VAL A 35 2.35 -3.54 0.14
CA VAL A 35 1.62 -2.28 0.09
C VAL A 35 0.15 -2.57 -0.10
N PHE A 36 -0.68 -2.12 0.85
CA PHE A 36 -2.13 -2.07 0.69
C PHE A 36 -2.52 -0.67 0.24
N PHE A 37 -3.01 -0.55 -1.01
CA PHE A 37 -3.35 0.70 -1.66
C PHE A 37 -4.87 0.80 -1.86
N PHE A 38 -5.55 1.39 -0.89
CA PHE A 38 -6.99 1.54 -0.92
C PHE A 38 -7.43 2.71 -1.79
N TYR A 39 -8.55 2.57 -2.48
CA TYR A 39 -9.18 3.62 -3.27
C TYR A 39 -10.71 3.51 -3.19
N PRO A 40 -11.44 4.63 -3.38
CA PRO A 40 -12.88 4.64 -3.15
C PRO A 40 -13.69 3.69 -4.05
N ALA A 41 -13.53 3.76 -5.37
CA ALA A 41 -14.33 2.98 -6.31
C ALA A 41 -13.71 2.89 -7.72
N ASP A 42 -14.00 1.79 -8.40
CA ASP A 42 -13.74 1.58 -9.84
C ASP A 42 -14.51 2.60 -10.70
N PHE A 43 -14.04 2.81 -11.94
CA PHE A 43 -14.69 3.69 -12.94
C PHE A 43 -14.86 5.16 -12.50
N THR A 44 -13.99 5.65 -11.61
CA THR A 44 -13.96 7.05 -11.15
C THR A 44 -12.77 7.83 -11.74
N PHE A 45 -12.56 9.07 -11.31
CA PHE A 45 -11.66 10.02 -11.97
C PHE A 45 -10.22 10.03 -11.43
N VAL A 46 -10.05 10.11 -10.10
CA VAL A 46 -8.71 10.17 -9.46
C VAL A 46 -8.11 8.78 -9.27
N CYS A 47 -8.94 7.78 -8.98
CA CYS A 47 -8.47 6.40 -8.75
C CYS A 47 -7.62 5.83 -9.89
N PRO A 48 -7.97 5.95 -11.19
CA PRO A 48 -7.13 5.41 -12.25
C PRO A 48 -5.78 6.12 -12.38
N THR A 49 -5.68 7.41 -12.03
CA THR A 49 -4.39 8.12 -12.09
C THR A 49 -3.45 7.62 -11.00
N GLU A 50 -3.96 7.38 -9.79
CA GLU A 50 -3.16 6.83 -8.68
C GLU A 50 -2.73 5.38 -8.95
N LEU A 51 -3.64 4.53 -9.43
CA LEU A 51 -3.32 3.14 -9.76
C LEU A 51 -2.35 3.05 -10.96
N GLY A 52 -2.50 3.95 -11.93
CA GLY A 52 -1.56 4.08 -13.04
C GLY A 52 -0.16 4.44 -12.58
N ASP A 53 -0.02 5.41 -11.68
CA ASP A 53 1.27 5.84 -11.13
C ASP A 53 1.99 4.71 -10.36
N VAL A 54 1.24 3.95 -9.56
CA VAL A 54 1.77 2.75 -8.89
C VAL A 54 2.15 1.67 -9.91
N ALA A 55 1.37 1.48 -10.97
CA ALA A 55 1.68 0.53 -12.03
C ALA A 55 2.95 0.90 -12.81
N ASP A 56 3.19 2.18 -13.07
CA ASP A 56 4.39 2.69 -13.74
C ASP A 56 5.67 2.43 -12.88
N HIS A 57 5.54 2.40 -11.55
CA HIS A 57 6.62 2.05 -10.62
C HIS A 57 6.69 0.56 -10.24
N TYR A 58 5.78 -0.28 -10.74
CA TYR A 58 5.63 -1.66 -10.27
C TYR A 58 6.89 -2.51 -10.41
N ASP A 59 7.64 -2.32 -11.51
CA ASP A 59 8.91 -3.05 -11.72
C ASP A 59 9.97 -2.68 -10.68
N GLU A 60 9.95 -1.47 -10.12
CA GLU A 60 10.86 -1.07 -9.03
C GLU A 60 10.43 -1.68 -7.70
N PHE A 61 9.13 -1.68 -7.38
CA PHE A 61 8.61 -2.38 -6.20
C PHE A 61 8.94 -3.89 -6.23
N GLN A 62 8.83 -4.53 -7.39
CA GLN A 62 9.18 -5.94 -7.55
C GLN A 62 10.68 -6.20 -7.35
N LYS A 63 11.56 -5.30 -7.81
CA LYS A 63 13.01 -5.39 -7.54
C LYS A 63 13.34 -5.28 -6.05
N LEU A 64 12.54 -4.52 -5.30
CA LEU A 64 12.65 -4.39 -3.84
C LEU A 64 11.95 -5.54 -3.09
N GLY A 65 11.36 -6.51 -3.79
CA GLY A 65 10.62 -7.61 -3.16
C GLY A 65 9.30 -7.18 -2.50
N VAL A 66 8.68 -6.11 -2.99
CA VAL A 66 7.43 -5.55 -2.44
C VAL A 66 6.23 -5.96 -3.29
N ASP A 67 5.26 -6.65 -2.68
CA ASP A 67 3.99 -6.96 -3.32
C ASP A 67 3.00 -5.79 -3.13
N ILE A 68 2.18 -5.54 -4.16
CA ILE A 68 1.16 -4.49 -4.14
C ILE A 68 -0.22 -5.12 -4.21
N TYR A 69 -1.13 -4.62 -3.38
CA TYR A 69 -2.54 -4.98 -3.34
C TYR A 69 -3.37 -3.70 -3.41
N SER A 70 -4.03 -3.44 -4.54
CA SER A 70 -5.02 -2.35 -4.57
C SER A 70 -6.35 -2.88 -4.06
N VAL A 71 -7.07 -2.07 -3.28
CA VAL A 71 -8.32 -2.51 -2.62
C VAL A 71 -9.40 -1.45 -2.79
N SER A 72 -10.59 -1.85 -3.24
CA SER A 72 -11.82 -1.06 -3.07
C SER A 72 -12.93 -1.97 -2.56
N THR A 73 -14.08 -1.38 -2.26
CA THR A 73 -15.28 -2.14 -1.87
C THR A 73 -16.04 -2.71 -3.08
N ASP A 74 -15.50 -2.56 -4.30
CA ASP A 74 -16.01 -3.24 -5.48
C ASP A 74 -15.71 -4.75 -5.44
N THR A 75 -16.21 -5.47 -6.44
CA THR A 75 -15.93 -6.90 -6.60
C THR A 75 -14.77 -7.13 -7.55
N HIS A 76 -14.09 -8.28 -7.43
CA HIS A 76 -13.09 -8.73 -8.41
C HIS A 76 -13.62 -8.82 -9.85
N PHE A 77 -14.93 -9.03 -10.04
CA PHE A 77 -15.56 -8.96 -11.37
C PHE A 77 -15.56 -7.54 -11.94
N THR A 78 -15.85 -6.54 -11.10
CA THR A 78 -15.78 -5.11 -11.46
C THR A 78 -14.35 -4.76 -11.87
N HIS A 79 -13.35 -5.17 -11.09
CA HIS A 79 -11.94 -4.93 -11.41
C HIS A 79 -11.55 -5.54 -12.76
N LYS A 80 -11.95 -6.77 -13.05
CA LYS A 80 -11.72 -7.41 -14.35
C LYS A 80 -12.34 -6.62 -15.50
N ALA A 81 -13.58 -6.14 -15.32
CA ALA A 81 -14.26 -5.33 -16.33
C ALA A 81 -13.55 -3.98 -16.52
N TRP A 82 -13.09 -3.35 -15.44
CA TRP A 82 -12.39 -2.07 -15.49
C TRP A 82 -11.02 -2.20 -16.15
N HIS A 83 -10.27 -3.25 -15.81
CA HIS A 83 -9.01 -3.60 -16.46
C HIS A 83 -9.15 -3.81 -17.96
N SER A 84 -10.28 -4.37 -18.40
CA SER A 84 -10.57 -4.57 -19.83
C SER A 84 -10.99 -3.29 -20.57
N SER A 85 -11.40 -2.23 -19.87
CA SER A 85 -12.06 -1.06 -20.47
C SER A 85 -11.31 0.26 -20.29
N SER A 86 -10.26 0.29 -19.47
CA SER A 86 -9.43 1.46 -19.25
C SER A 86 -7.97 1.16 -19.59
N ASP A 87 -7.40 1.93 -20.51
CA ASP A 87 -5.99 1.79 -20.93
C ASP A 87 -5.01 1.95 -19.76
N THR A 88 -5.34 2.79 -18.78
CA THR A 88 -4.52 2.97 -17.57
C THR A 88 -4.56 1.75 -16.69
N ILE A 89 -5.75 1.20 -16.43
CA ILE A 89 -5.93 0.04 -15.55
C ILE A 89 -5.42 -1.23 -16.22
N ALA A 90 -5.51 -1.34 -17.55
CA ALA A 90 -4.99 -2.48 -18.31
C ALA A 90 -3.49 -2.75 -18.09
N LYS A 91 -2.73 -1.74 -17.65
CA LYS A 91 -1.30 -1.86 -17.30
C LYS A 91 -1.05 -2.51 -15.95
N ILE A 92 -2.04 -2.55 -15.07
CA ILE A 92 -1.91 -3.10 -13.71
C ILE A 92 -1.59 -4.59 -13.80
N LYS A 93 -0.49 -4.99 -13.14
CA LYS A 93 -0.02 -6.38 -13.03
C LYS A 93 -0.10 -6.94 -11.61
N TYR A 94 -0.34 -6.07 -10.63
CA TYR A 94 -0.51 -6.44 -9.22
C TYR A 94 -1.96 -6.87 -8.93
N ALA A 95 -2.20 -7.40 -7.72
CA ALA A 95 -3.52 -7.91 -7.36
C ALA A 95 -4.50 -6.76 -7.05
N MET A 96 -5.66 -6.79 -7.70
CA MET A 96 -6.79 -5.91 -7.42
C MET A 96 -7.80 -6.66 -6.56
N ILE A 97 -7.77 -6.43 -5.24
CA ILE A 97 -8.62 -7.10 -4.25
C ILE A 97 -9.99 -6.42 -4.21
N GLY A 98 -11.05 -7.23 -4.34
CA GLY A 98 -12.41 -6.80 -4.06
C GLY A 98 -12.78 -7.03 -2.60
N ASP A 99 -13.34 -6.01 -1.95
CA ASP A 99 -13.78 -6.04 -0.54
C ASP A 99 -15.27 -5.65 -0.38
N PRO A 100 -16.22 -6.37 -1.02
CA PRO A 100 -17.63 -5.99 -1.02
C PRO A 100 -18.30 -6.06 0.36
N THR A 101 -17.72 -6.81 1.31
CA THR A 101 -18.20 -6.82 2.70
C THR A 101 -17.67 -5.63 3.51
N GLY A 102 -16.64 -4.95 3.01
CA GLY A 102 -15.90 -3.92 3.71
C GLY A 102 -15.05 -4.45 4.87
N ALA A 103 -14.83 -5.76 4.97
CA ALA A 103 -14.13 -6.36 6.10
C ALA A 103 -12.65 -6.00 6.10
N LEU A 104 -11.99 -6.08 4.94
CA LEU A 104 -10.58 -5.69 4.81
C LEU A 104 -10.40 -4.18 5.03
N THR A 105 -11.27 -3.37 4.44
CA THR A 105 -11.29 -1.91 4.59
C THR A 105 -11.47 -1.50 6.05
N ARG A 106 -12.37 -2.16 6.79
CA ARG A 106 -12.55 -1.93 8.24
C ARG A 106 -11.40 -2.46 9.08
N ASN A 107 -10.73 -3.54 8.67
CA ASN A 107 -9.51 -4.00 9.34
C ASN A 107 -8.42 -2.91 9.34
N PHE A 108 -8.35 -2.12 8.28
CA PHE A 108 -7.46 -0.97 8.12
C PHE A 108 -8.05 0.37 8.60
N GLU A 109 -9.22 0.38 9.22
CA GLU A 109 -9.87 1.58 9.81
C GLU A 109 -10.03 2.76 8.84
N ILE A 110 -10.28 2.49 7.56
CA ILE A 110 -10.44 3.52 6.50
C ILE A 110 -11.78 3.40 5.76
N MET A 111 -12.80 2.83 6.39
CA MET A 111 -14.15 2.78 5.82
C MET A 111 -14.86 4.12 6.02
N ARG A 112 -15.46 4.66 4.96
CA ARG A 112 -16.45 5.74 5.03
C ARG A 112 -17.82 5.12 5.27
N GLU A 113 -18.20 4.97 6.53
CA GLU A 113 -19.42 4.23 6.91
C GLU A 113 -20.71 4.84 6.33
N ASP A 114 -20.74 6.14 6.03
CA ASP A 114 -21.86 6.81 5.36
C ASP A 114 -21.94 6.55 3.84
N ARG A 115 -20.86 6.04 3.24
CA ARG A 115 -20.74 5.80 1.78
C ARG A 115 -20.55 4.35 1.40
N GLY A 116 -20.04 3.50 2.30
CA GLY A 116 -19.66 2.12 1.99
C GLY A 116 -18.44 2.03 1.06
N LEU A 117 -17.58 3.04 1.05
CA LEU A 117 -16.36 3.12 0.23
C LEU A 117 -15.14 3.28 1.13
N ALA A 118 -13.99 2.80 0.66
CA ALA A 118 -12.71 3.06 1.33
C ALA A 118 -12.28 4.52 1.14
N ASP A 119 -11.60 5.08 2.14
CA ASP A 119 -10.77 6.28 1.97
C ASP A 119 -9.54 6.00 1.10
N ARG A 120 -8.89 7.07 0.62
CA ARG A 120 -7.60 6.98 -0.09
C ARG A 120 -6.48 6.70 0.90
N GLY A 121 -6.38 5.45 1.35
CA GLY A 121 -5.37 5.00 2.32
C GLY A 121 -4.27 4.14 1.68
N THR A 122 -3.02 4.37 2.05
CA THR A 122 -1.87 3.54 1.67
C THR A 122 -1.14 3.08 2.91
N PHE A 123 -0.89 1.77 3.02
CA PHE A 123 -0.22 1.15 4.15
C PHE A 123 0.97 0.35 3.68
N ILE A 124 2.16 0.64 4.21
CA ILE A 124 3.35 -0.19 4.02
C ILE A 124 3.44 -1.17 5.19
N VAL A 125 3.48 -2.46 4.87
CA VAL A 125 3.50 -3.58 5.80
C VAL A 125 4.81 -4.35 5.64
N ASP A 126 5.49 -4.61 6.74
CA ASP A 126 6.75 -5.36 6.74
C ASP A 126 6.53 -6.89 6.69
N PRO A 127 7.60 -7.69 6.52
CA PRO A 127 7.52 -9.16 6.49
C PRO A 127 6.94 -9.81 7.75
N GLN A 128 6.86 -9.09 8.88
CA GLN A 128 6.26 -9.56 10.13
C GLN A 128 4.76 -9.21 10.21
N GLY A 129 4.23 -8.54 9.18
CA GLY A 129 2.86 -8.07 9.10
C GLY A 129 2.62 -6.76 9.85
N ILE A 130 3.67 -6.03 10.23
CA ILE A 130 3.56 -4.78 10.99
C ILE A 130 3.47 -3.58 10.05
N ILE A 131 2.53 -2.68 10.32
CA ILE A 131 2.35 -1.44 9.55
C ILE A 131 3.45 -0.44 9.91
N GLN A 132 4.31 -0.13 8.94
CA GLN A 132 5.49 0.74 9.09
C GLN A 132 5.26 2.18 8.61
N ALA A 133 4.32 2.39 7.69
CA ALA A 133 3.96 3.72 7.23
C ALA A 133 2.49 3.76 6.78
N ILE A 134 1.88 4.94 6.96
CA ILE A 134 0.49 5.20 6.60
C ILE A 134 0.43 6.54 5.87
N GLU A 135 -0.33 6.59 4.79
CA GLU A 135 -0.75 7.82 4.11
C GLU A 135 -2.27 7.77 3.91
N VAL A 136 -2.97 8.85 4.27
CA VAL A 136 -4.41 8.99 4.00
C VAL A 136 -4.67 10.37 3.44
N THR A 137 -5.32 10.44 2.27
CA THR A 137 -5.67 11.71 1.63
C THR A 137 -7.18 11.89 1.49
N ALA A 138 -7.62 13.15 1.44
CA ALA A 138 -9.02 13.47 1.16
C ALA A 138 -9.39 13.10 -0.28
N GLU A 139 -10.69 12.99 -0.57
CA GLU A 139 -11.23 12.50 -1.86
C GLU A 139 -10.61 13.15 -3.10
N GLY A 140 -10.37 14.47 -3.06
CA GLY A 140 -9.84 15.24 -4.19
C GLY A 140 -8.32 15.35 -4.25
N ILE A 141 -7.58 14.69 -3.36
CA ILE A 141 -6.12 14.79 -3.27
C ILE A 141 -5.52 13.44 -3.68
N GLY A 142 -4.96 13.38 -4.89
CA GLY A 142 -4.23 12.21 -5.38
C GLY A 142 -2.89 12.03 -4.66
N ARG A 143 -2.51 10.78 -4.44
CA ARG A 143 -1.22 10.36 -3.87
C ARG A 143 -0.11 10.31 -4.93
N ASP A 144 1.13 10.23 -4.45
CA ASP A 144 2.36 10.22 -5.27
C ASP A 144 3.16 8.93 -5.01
N ALA A 145 3.27 8.06 -6.02
CA ALA A 145 3.97 6.78 -5.90
C ALA A 145 5.48 6.94 -5.65
N SER A 146 6.08 8.08 -5.98
CA SER A 146 7.49 8.34 -5.71
C SER A 146 7.77 8.52 -4.21
N ASP A 147 6.84 9.15 -3.45
CA ASP A 147 6.97 9.23 -1.99
C ASP A 147 6.66 7.89 -1.32
N LEU A 148 5.70 7.12 -1.85
CA LEU A 148 5.47 5.74 -1.43
C LEU A 148 6.75 4.90 -1.56
N LEU A 149 7.38 4.93 -2.74
CA LEU A 149 8.62 4.21 -3.02
C LEU A 149 9.77 4.65 -2.10
N ARG A 150 9.90 5.96 -1.86
CA ARG A 150 10.88 6.49 -0.89
C ARG A 150 10.65 5.95 0.52
N LYS A 151 9.40 5.91 0.99
CA LYS A 151 9.03 5.36 2.30
C LYS A 151 9.30 3.86 2.38
N VAL A 152 9.02 3.09 1.33
CA VAL A 152 9.37 1.65 1.26
C VAL A 152 10.86 1.44 1.44
N LYS A 153 11.70 2.17 0.70
CA LYS A 153 13.17 2.09 0.81
C LYS A 153 13.67 2.45 2.20
N ALA A 154 13.11 3.50 2.81
CA ALA A 154 13.46 3.89 4.18
C ALA A 154 13.08 2.82 5.21
N ALA A 155 11.89 2.22 5.07
CA ALA A 155 11.44 1.15 5.95
C ALA A 155 12.33 -0.10 5.83
N GLN A 156 12.71 -0.48 4.61
CA GLN A 156 13.66 -1.57 4.36
C GLN A 156 15.06 -1.29 4.91
N TYR A 157 15.53 -0.05 4.81
CA TYR A 157 16.82 0.34 5.37
C TYR A 157 16.85 0.16 6.89
N VAL A 158 15.88 0.74 7.61
CA VAL A 158 15.81 0.64 9.08
C VAL A 158 15.64 -0.82 9.53
N ALA A 159 14.86 -1.62 8.80
CA ALA A 159 14.70 -3.04 9.10
C ALA A 159 16.01 -3.85 8.93
N SER A 160 16.87 -3.46 7.99
CA SER A 160 18.16 -4.13 7.72
C SER A 160 19.35 -3.55 8.51
N HIS A 161 19.20 -2.37 9.13
CA HIS A 161 20.23 -1.69 9.92
C HIS A 161 19.74 -1.37 11.34
N PRO A 162 19.57 -2.37 12.22
CA PRO A 162 19.12 -2.14 13.59
C PRO A 162 20.03 -1.15 14.33
N GLY A 163 19.44 -0.09 14.89
CA GLY A 163 20.18 0.98 15.57
C GLY A 163 20.48 2.20 14.69
N GLU A 164 20.08 2.19 13.42
CA GLU A 164 20.08 3.37 12.55
C GLU A 164 18.66 3.87 12.28
N VAL A 165 18.53 5.17 12.04
CA VAL A 165 17.28 5.83 11.66
C VAL A 165 17.48 6.74 10.45
N CYS A 166 16.46 6.81 9.60
CA CYS A 166 16.44 7.67 8.43
C CYS A 166 16.00 9.09 8.82
N PRO A 167 16.81 10.15 8.59
CA PRO A 167 16.39 11.53 8.83
C PRO A 167 15.33 12.00 7.82
N ALA A 168 14.81 13.22 8.02
CA ALA A 168 13.86 13.83 7.09
C ALA A 168 14.46 13.92 5.67
N LYS A 169 13.64 13.64 4.64
CA LYS A 169 14.01 13.61 3.22
C LYS A 169 15.03 12.55 2.79
N TRP A 170 15.40 11.62 3.68
CA TRP A 170 16.38 10.57 3.39
C TRP A 170 16.05 9.80 2.10
N LYS A 171 17.11 9.52 1.33
CA LYS A 171 17.15 8.64 0.15
C LYS A 171 18.29 7.62 0.28
N GLU A 172 18.19 6.52 -0.46
CA GLU A 172 19.25 5.51 -0.51
C GLU A 172 20.62 6.13 -0.83
N GLY A 173 21.63 5.80 -0.02
CA GLY A 173 22.99 6.33 -0.12
C GLY A 173 23.24 7.63 0.65
N GLU A 174 22.21 8.28 1.20
CA GLU A 174 22.39 9.45 2.06
C GLU A 174 22.69 9.07 3.52
N ALA A 175 23.25 10.02 4.27
CA ALA A 175 23.62 9.84 5.66
C ALA A 175 22.42 9.52 6.55
N THR A 176 22.60 8.55 7.45
CA THR A 176 21.66 8.17 8.50
C THR A 176 22.08 8.72 9.86
N LEU A 177 21.24 8.51 10.87
CA LEU A 177 21.54 8.82 12.25
C LEU A 177 21.63 7.53 13.05
N SER A 178 22.56 7.46 14.00
CA SER A 178 22.64 6.36 14.98
C SER A 178 22.22 6.90 16.36
N PRO A 179 20.98 6.66 16.81
CA PRO A 179 20.51 7.12 18.12
C PRO A 179 21.45 6.66 19.24
N SER A 180 22.03 7.62 19.95
CA SER A 180 22.96 7.39 21.05
C SER A 180 22.84 8.53 22.06
N LEU A 181 23.27 8.30 23.30
CA LEU A 181 23.23 9.33 24.36
C LEU A 181 24.03 10.57 23.96
N ASP A 182 25.17 10.37 23.29
CA ASP A 182 26.03 11.46 22.83
C ASP A 182 25.40 12.29 21.71
N LEU A 183 24.41 11.77 20.98
CA LEU A 183 23.72 12.47 19.91
C LEU A 183 22.53 13.31 20.41
N VAL A 184 22.07 13.06 21.64
CA VAL A 184 20.94 13.79 22.23
C VAL A 184 21.28 15.28 22.38
N GLY A 185 20.49 16.15 21.72
CA GLY A 185 20.63 17.60 21.79
C GLY A 185 21.67 18.22 20.83
N LYS A 186 22.20 17.46 19.87
CA LYS A 186 23.23 17.94 18.92
C LYS A 186 22.78 18.08 17.46
N ILE A 187 21.54 17.71 17.13
CA ILE A 187 20.95 17.76 15.79
C ILE A 187 20.16 19.05 15.61
#